data_AF-M7V2U9-F1
#
_entry.id   AF-M7V2U9-F1
#
_cell.length_a   1.000
_cell.length_b   1.000
_cell.length_c   1.000
_cell.angle_alpha   90.00
_cell.angle_beta   90.00
_cell.angle_gamma   90.00
#
_symmetry.space_group_name_H-M   'P 1'
#
loop_
_entity.id
_entity.type
_entity.pdbx_description
1 polymer ?
#
loop_
_entity_poly.entity_id
_entity_poly.type
_entity_poly.pdbx_seq_one_letter_code
_entity_poly.pdbx_strand_id
1 'polypeptide(L)'
;MIGGEDERGIKKVGWGGGGGSGGAWNKESEENRLGRLEEIGMGRGKIAPGDASPHDEKVFKEKEEKQRLREEKEAEDKRVKEEKKEQERKEKEEQERKENEEDIDTEENVSREEEMEIEMLEGEDINHEDTNNNEVEEVKSEYKLLTLRSLCETTTFQPGLYLQCHSWCGPNSTSICGGLNNARNRIQTCLRLALDLGSGIILPTVQSHRNTENFVDYGDTTDNTLCPDVYWDIEFLLQEMGSACPEIEVRQCGDVSGIDEDRIIQMDKREHGDASHHIGTFKALVDEHLESLSLSSISVQNPVAVGFGDTIYAYNYTYDSEQALQKEIFRTLKYNKKLLDFGSRLRYSPELRDGYIGVHFRGESDWPQGFGSREDQIDFFTQEIKLASSVQGAAEGIKTIYISCGDEAAISRFSESLLELGYRVYDKWNLVSSLSEPSLLLEEMEFDTMAIIDYAVLVESALFLGVWMSTFSQTIAYARTVDLEQEYWETYINPGSRRDGLTRLWDQAPALKGDETTKILVVNTGGFSNMDSYP
;
A
#
# COMPACT_ATOMS: atom_id res chain seq x y z
N MET A 1 1.93 -49.25 29.06
CA MET A 1 3.35 -49.54 29.33
C MET A 1 3.95 -50.10 28.05
N ILE A 2 5.20 -49.74 27.71
CA ILE A 2 6.16 -50.43 26.81
C ILE A 2 5.54 -51.14 25.57
N GLY A 3 5.86 -50.79 24.32
CA GLY A 3 6.91 -49.92 23.79
C GLY A 3 7.31 -50.44 22.40
N GLY A 4 7.89 -49.59 21.54
CA GLY A 4 8.28 -50.00 20.18
C GLY A 4 8.76 -48.81 19.35
N GLU A 5 10.06 -48.76 19.13
CA GLU A 5 10.71 -47.86 18.17
C GLU A 5 10.69 -48.51 16.79
N ASP A 6 10.64 -47.72 15.72
CA ASP A 6 11.38 -48.07 14.50
C ASP A 6 11.72 -46.80 13.70
N GLU A 7 13.00 -46.61 13.41
CA GLU A 7 13.49 -45.49 12.61
C GLU A 7 13.74 -45.92 11.16
N ARG A 8 13.44 -44.98 10.23
CA ARG A 8 14.10 -44.64 8.95
C ARG A 8 13.13 -44.59 7.77
N GLY A 9 13.28 -43.57 6.92
CA GLY A 9 12.56 -43.54 5.64
C GLY A 9 12.40 -42.19 4.92
N ILE A 10 13.22 -41.16 5.17
CA ILE A 10 13.13 -39.91 4.40
C ILE A 10 13.50 -40.18 2.93
N LYS A 11 12.50 -40.35 2.07
CA LYS A 11 12.66 -40.31 0.62
C LYS A 11 12.41 -38.89 0.12
N LYS A 12 13.47 -38.23 -0.36
CA LYS A 12 13.32 -37.09 -1.26
C LYS A 12 12.57 -37.57 -2.51
N VAL A 13 11.40 -36.99 -2.79
CA VAL A 13 10.77 -37.05 -4.11
C VAL A 13 11.14 -35.75 -4.82
N GLY A 14 11.93 -35.85 -5.87
CA GLY A 14 12.32 -34.67 -6.66
C GLY A 14 11.11 -34.13 -7.41
N TRP A 15 10.84 -32.83 -7.26
CA TRP A 15 9.86 -32.13 -8.10
C TRP A 15 10.50 -31.88 -9.46
N GLY A 16 9.93 -32.48 -10.51
CA GLY A 16 10.25 -32.11 -11.89
C GLY A 16 9.50 -30.84 -12.27
N GLY A 17 10.19 -29.85 -12.82
CA GLY A 17 9.58 -28.59 -13.21
C GLY A 17 8.68 -28.75 -14.45
N GLY A 18 7.41 -28.33 -14.32
CA GLY A 18 6.83 -27.47 -15.35
C GLY A 18 7.30 -26.04 -15.07
N GLY A 19 7.65 -25.21 -16.04
CA GLY A 19 7.29 -25.29 -17.46
C GLY A 19 6.32 -24.18 -17.87
N GLY A 20 6.40 -23.02 -17.22
CA GLY A 20 5.63 -21.83 -17.60
C GLY A 20 5.98 -21.40 -19.03
N SER A 21 4.98 -21.30 -19.89
CA SER A 21 5.13 -20.87 -21.27
C SER A 21 5.30 -19.36 -21.33
N GLY A 22 6.55 -18.89 -21.34
CA GLY A 22 6.84 -17.48 -21.59
C GLY A 22 6.38 -17.06 -22.99
N GLY A 23 5.37 -16.19 -23.04
CA GLY A 23 5.09 -15.40 -24.24
C GLY A 23 6.29 -14.53 -24.61
N ALA A 24 6.48 -14.20 -25.88
CA ALA A 24 7.66 -13.47 -26.33
C ALA A 24 7.60 -12.01 -25.86
N TRP A 25 8.48 -11.64 -24.93
CA TRP A 25 8.66 -10.26 -24.49
C TRP A 25 9.34 -9.45 -25.60
N ASN A 26 8.68 -8.39 -26.08
CA ASN A 26 9.36 -7.34 -26.83
C ASN A 26 10.36 -6.63 -25.90
N LYS A 27 11.62 -6.51 -26.33
CA LYS A 27 12.61 -5.66 -25.66
C LYS A 27 12.42 -4.21 -26.07
N GLU A 28 11.42 -3.58 -25.49
CA GLU A 28 11.34 -2.12 -25.46
C GLU A 28 12.35 -1.55 -24.44
N SER A 29 12.82 -0.32 -24.66
CA SER A 29 13.72 0.36 -23.72
C SER A 29 12.97 0.84 -22.49
N GLU A 30 13.64 0.87 -21.33
CA GLU A 30 13.11 1.47 -20.11
C GLU A 30 12.77 2.96 -20.31
N GLU A 31 13.50 3.63 -21.21
CA GLU A 31 13.31 5.01 -21.63
C GLU A 31 12.01 5.22 -22.44
N ASN A 32 11.66 4.31 -23.37
CA ASN A 32 10.36 4.32 -24.06
C ASN A 32 9.19 4.08 -23.08
N ARG A 33 9.38 3.13 -22.15
CA ARG A 33 8.39 2.80 -21.11
C ARG A 33 8.12 4.01 -20.21
N LEU A 34 9.19 4.68 -19.75
CA LEU A 34 9.09 5.94 -19.00
C LEU A 34 8.37 7.02 -19.81
N GLY A 35 8.67 7.15 -21.11
CA GLY A 35 8.00 8.10 -22.01
C GLY A 35 6.48 7.92 -22.06
N ARG A 36 5.98 6.70 -22.30
CA ARG A 36 4.52 6.44 -22.34
C ARG A 36 3.84 6.72 -21.00
N LEU A 37 4.49 6.33 -19.90
CA LEU A 37 4.01 6.65 -18.56
C LEU A 37 4.00 8.18 -18.33
N GLU A 38 5.01 8.93 -18.78
CA GLU A 38 5.04 10.40 -18.68
C GLU A 38 4.01 11.10 -19.57
N GLU A 39 3.71 10.59 -20.77
CA GLU A 39 2.69 11.14 -21.68
C GLU A 39 1.28 11.12 -21.08
N ILE A 40 0.89 10.00 -20.45
CA ILE A 40 -0.33 9.98 -19.63
C ILE A 40 -0.13 10.59 -18.24
N GLY A 41 1.09 11.01 -17.90
CA GLY A 41 1.54 11.55 -16.62
C GLY A 41 1.22 10.64 -15.43
N MET A 42 1.59 9.36 -15.57
CA MET A 42 1.90 8.37 -14.53
C MET A 42 3.39 7.98 -14.57
N GLY A 43 4.26 8.85 -15.14
CA GLY A 43 5.72 8.70 -15.06
C GLY A 43 6.18 8.55 -13.60
N ARG A 44 7.40 8.04 -13.38
CA ARG A 44 7.92 7.80 -12.02
C ARG A 44 7.67 9.04 -11.16
N GLY A 45 6.87 8.85 -10.10
CA GLY A 45 6.46 9.94 -9.21
C GLY A 45 7.68 10.72 -8.76
N LYS A 46 7.52 12.04 -8.58
CA LYS A 46 8.67 12.93 -8.34
C LYS A 46 9.54 12.35 -7.23
N ILE A 47 10.79 12.02 -7.58
CA ILE A 47 11.78 11.52 -6.63
C ILE A 47 11.87 12.57 -5.53
N ALA A 48 11.59 12.15 -4.31
CA ALA A 48 11.50 13.08 -3.19
C ALA A 48 12.83 13.81 -2.99
N PRO A 49 12.83 15.08 -2.50
CA PRO A 49 14.07 15.78 -2.14
C PRO A 49 14.85 15.10 -1.00
N GLY A 50 14.27 14.06 -0.39
CA GLY A 50 14.81 13.28 0.71
C GLY A 50 14.21 13.75 2.03
N ASP A 51 13.50 12.87 2.73
CA ASP A 51 13.29 13.04 4.16
C ASP A 51 14.67 13.07 4.85
N ALA A 52 14.90 13.94 5.84
CA ALA A 52 16.12 13.85 6.64
C ALA A 52 15.97 12.78 7.73
N SER A 53 16.95 11.88 7.87
CA SER A 53 16.98 10.93 8.99
C SER A 53 17.19 11.70 10.31
N PRO A 54 16.38 11.44 11.36
CA PRO A 54 16.54 12.05 12.67
C PRO A 54 17.96 11.96 13.24
N HIS A 55 18.38 12.96 14.02
CA HIS A 55 19.74 13.06 14.55
C HIS A 55 20.18 11.80 15.31
N ASP A 56 19.32 11.26 16.17
CA ASP A 56 19.62 10.06 16.95
C ASP A 56 19.66 8.78 16.11
N GLU A 57 18.85 8.68 15.04
CA GLU A 57 18.88 7.54 14.13
C GLU A 57 20.15 7.56 13.27
N LYS A 58 20.59 8.74 12.82
CA LYS A 58 21.90 8.95 12.17
C LYS A 58 23.05 8.52 13.09
N VAL A 59 22.99 8.88 14.37
CA VAL A 59 23.93 8.44 15.43
C VAL A 59 23.81 6.94 15.75
N PHE A 60 22.68 6.29 15.47
CA PHE A 60 22.49 4.84 15.63
C PHE A 60 23.03 4.05 14.43
N LYS A 61 22.65 4.44 13.20
CA LYS A 61 23.17 3.88 11.94
C LYS A 61 24.71 4.00 11.87
N GLU A 62 25.27 5.12 12.31
CA GLU A 62 26.73 5.29 12.45
C GLU A 62 27.38 4.30 13.43
N LYS A 63 26.67 3.77 14.44
CA LYS A 63 27.18 2.76 15.36
C LYS A 63 27.05 1.36 14.77
N GLU A 64 25.93 1.05 14.13
CA GLU A 64 25.69 -0.24 13.47
C GLU A 64 26.63 -0.46 12.28
N GLU A 65 26.86 0.55 11.44
CA GLU A 65 27.85 0.45 10.36
C GLU A 65 29.27 0.24 10.91
N LYS A 66 29.66 0.97 11.96
CA LYS A 66 30.95 0.77 12.64
C LYS A 66 31.06 -0.58 13.36
N GLN A 67 29.95 -1.25 13.64
CA GLN A 67 29.93 -2.61 14.16
C GLN A 67 30.02 -3.63 13.02
N ARG A 68 29.26 -3.47 11.94
CA ARG A 68 29.32 -4.33 10.74
C ARG A 68 30.74 -4.33 10.13
N LEU A 69 31.36 -3.16 9.99
CA LEU A 69 32.74 -3.01 9.51
C LEU A 69 33.80 -3.64 10.45
N ARG A 70 33.48 -3.90 11.73
CA ARG A 70 34.35 -4.69 12.63
C ARG A 70 34.15 -6.18 12.41
N GLU A 71 32.91 -6.63 12.28
CA GLU A 71 32.56 -8.04 12.09
C GLU A 71 33.01 -8.56 10.72
N GLU A 72 32.83 -7.78 9.65
CA GLU A 72 33.41 -8.02 8.32
C GLU A 72 34.94 -8.18 8.41
N LYS A 73 35.59 -7.25 9.12
CA LYS A 73 37.05 -7.28 9.32
C LYS A 73 37.50 -8.49 10.12
N GLU A 74 36.83 -8.85 11.22
CA GLU A 74 37.16 -10.05 12.00
C GLU A 74 36.94 -11.34 11.21
N ALA A 75 35.94 -11.37 10.33
CA ALA A 75 35.72 -12.49 9.40
C ALA A 75 36.84 -12.61 8.36
N GLU A 76 37.32 -11.50 7.79
CA GLU A 76 38.46 -11.51 6.85
C GLU A 76 39.77 -11.87 7.57
N ASP A 77 40.04 -11.30 8.75
CA ASP A 77 41.18 -11.62 9.61
C ASP A 77 41.17 -13.10 10.04
N LYS A 78 40.01 -13.76 10.05
CA LYS A 78 39.85 -15.20 10.27
C LYS A 78 40.10 -15.99 8.98
N ARG A 79 39.55 -15.57 7.84
CA ARG A 79 39.82 -16.19 6.52
C ARG A 79 41.31 -16.20 6.20
N VAL A 80 42.02 -15.09 6.37
CA VAL A 80 43.49 -15.00 6.15
C VAL A 80 44.26 -15.97 7.07
N LYS A 81 43.78 -16.20 8.30
CA LYS A 81 44.37 -17.20 9.22
C LYS A 81 44.05 -18.65 8.83
N GLU A 82 42.95 -18.90 8.14
CA GLU A 82 42.57 -20.24 7.63
C GLU A 82 43.27 -20.54 6.30
N GLU A 83 43.29 -19.59 5.37
CA GLU A 83 44.06 -19.64 4.12
C GLU A 83 45.56 -19.85 4.39
N LYS A 84 46.15 -19.16 5.38
CA LYS A 84 47.54 -19.39 5.79
C LYS A 84 47.79 -20.79 6.36
N LYS A 85 46.89 -21.33 7.20
CA LYS A 85 47.00 -22.72 7.70
C LYS A 85 46.88 -23.75 6.58
N GLU A 86 46.02 -23.49 5.61
CA GLU A 86 45.84 -24.33 4.43
C GLU A 86 47.08 -24.27 3.50
N GLN A 87 47.75 -23.12 3.42
CA GLN A 87 49.04 -22.98 2.74
C GLN A 87 50.15 -23.72 3.51
N GLU A 88 50.25 -23.58 4.83
CA GLU A 88 51.16 -24.36 5.69
C GLU A 88 50.88 -25.89 5.68
N ARG A 89 49.67 -26.31 5.27
CA ARG A 89 49.31 -27.71 5.01
C ARG A 89 49.77 -28.13 3.61
N LYS A 90 49.47 -27.33 2.58
CA LYS A 90 49.89 -27.58 1.20
C LYS A 90 51.41 -27.62 1.04
N GLU A 91 52.16 -26.77 1.73
CA GLU A 91 53.62 -26.81 1.73
C GLU A 91 54.16 -28.15 2.25
N LYS A 92 53.50 -28.78 3.23
CA LYS A 92 53.85 -30.13 3.71
C LYS A 92 53.46 -31.22 2.72
N GLU A 93 52.24 -31.16 2.18
CA GLU A 93 51.76 -32.13 1.18
C GLU A 93 52.55 -32.04 -0.13
N GLU A 94 53.07 -30.86 -0.49
CA GLU A 94 53.99 -30.65 -1.62
C GLU A 94 55.41 -31.14 -1.29
N GLN A 95 55.85 -31.03 -0.03
CA GLN A 95 57.12 -31.59 0.44
C GLN A 95 57.09 -33.14 0.46
N GLU A 96 55.95 -33.76 0.77
CA GLU A 96 55.73 -35.22 0.63
C GLU A 96 55.59 -35.65 -0.85
N ARG A 97 54.95 -34.83 -1.70
CA ARG A 97 54.84 -35.12 -3.14
C ARG A 97 56.16 -35.00 -3.90
N LYS A 98 57.09 -34.15 -3.45
CA LYS A 98 58.43 -34.00 -4.05
C LYS A 98 59.37 -35.20 -3.84
N GLU A 99 58.92 -36.26 -3.17
CA GLU A 99 59.59 -37.57 -3.17
C GLU A 99 59.07 -38.54 -4.25
N ASN A 100 58.01 -38.21 -5.01
CA ASN A 100 57.39 -39.14 -5.97
C ASN A 100 57.20 -38.56 -7.39
N GLU A 101 58.26 -38.76 -8.18
CA GLU A 101 58.31 -38.95 -9.65
C GLU A 101 58.05 -37.73 -10.58
N GLU A 102 58.72 -37.81 -11.73
CA GLU A 102 58.91 -36.77 -12.76
C GLU A 102 58.14 -37.15 -14.06
N ASP A 103 58.06 -36.20 -15.01
CA ASP A 103 57.85 -36.43 -16.47
C ASP A 103 56.47 -36.97 -16.98
N ILE A 104 55.91 -36.56 -18.15
CA ILE A 104 56.20 -35.44 -19.09
C ILE A 104 54.98 -35.18 -20.05
N ASP A 105 54.85 -33.95 -20.57
CA ASP A 105 54.23 -33.38 -21.81
C ASP A 105 53.09 -34.13 -22.59
N THR A 106 51.94 -33.51 -22.95
CA THR A 106 51.58 -32.59 -24.09
C THR A 106 51.80 -33.16 -25.53
N GLU A 107 50.95 -32.89 -26.55
CA GLU A 107 50.59 -31.60 -27.19
C GLU A 107 49.24 -31.59 -27.98
N GLU A 108 48.66 -30.37 -28.15
CA GLU A 108 47.90 -29.70 -29.26
C GLU A 108 47.08 -30.46 -30.38
N ASN A 109 46.36 -29.90 -31.39
CA ASN A 109 45.90 -28.55 -31.88
C ASN A 109 44.69 -28.76 -32.91
N VAL A 110 43.97 -27.86 -33.62
CA VAL A 110 43.81 -26.37 -33.78
C VAL A 110 42.47 -26.02 -34.53
N SER A 111 41.97 -24.77 -34.43
CA SER A 111 41.03 -24.06 -35.37
C SER A 111 39.52 -24.49 -35.41
N ARG A 112 38.56 -23.76 -36.01
CA ARG A 112 38.55 -22.65 -37.02
C ARG A 112 37.29 -21.75 -36.93
N GLU A 113 37.38 -20.51 -37.44
CA GLU A 113 36.32 -19.48 -37.58
C GLU A 113 35.89 -19.25 -39.05
N GLU A 114 34.76 -18.55 -39.31
CA GLU A 114 34.48 -17.83 -40.57
C GLU A 114 33.28 -16.85 -40.47
N GLU A 115 33.07 -15.98 -41.48
CA GLU A 115 32.24 -14.74 -41.46
C GLU A 115 31.12 -14.75 -42.56
N MET A 116 30.31 -13.72 -42.91
CA MET A 116 30.18 -12.28 -42.56
C MET A 116 28.76 -11.72 -42.95
N GLU A 117 28.62 -10.39 -43.10
CA GLU A 117 27.62 -9.58 -43.85
C GLU A 117 26.24 -9.18 -43.25
N ILE A 118 25.89 -7.89 -43.49
CA ILE A 118 24.64 -7.16 -43.19
C ILE A 118 24.47 -6.09 -44.31
N GLU A 119 23.23 -5.79 -44.72
CA GLU A 119 22.89 -4.64 -45.59
C GLU A 119 21.67 -3.87 -45.04
N MET A 120 21.45 -2.61 -45.47
CA MET A 120 20.44 -1.68 -44.91
C MET A 120 19.50 -1.16 -46.01
N LEU A 121 18.30 -0.66 -45.64
CA LEU A 121 17.69 0.58 -46.20
C LEU A 121 16.40 1.01 -45.44
N GLU A 122 15.87 2.19 -45.78
CA GLU A 122 14.95 3.03 -44.99
C GLU A 122 13.49 3.08 -45.56
N GLY A 123 12.51 3.66 -44.83
CA GLY A 123 11.27 4.16 -45.49
C GLY A 123 10.00 4.49 -44.65
N GLU A 124 9.79 5.80 -44.40
CA GLU A 124 8.51 6.57 -44.38
C GLU A 124 7.49 6.51 -43.20
N ASP A 125 6.84 7.67 -42.98
CA ASP A 125 5.96 8.04 -41.83
C ASP A 125 4.45 8.08 -42.15
N ILE A 126 3.59 8.09 -41.12
CA ILE A 126 2.22 8.69 -41.17
C ILE A 126 1.89 9.39 -39.83
N ASN A 127 1.45 10.67 -39.89
CA ASN A 127 0.88 11.43 -38.76
C ASN A 127 -0.65 11.37 -38.72
N HIS A 128 -1.25 11.56 -37.53
CA HIS A 128 -2.50 12.33 -37.43
C HIS A 128 -2.73 12.96 -36.05
N GLU A 129 -3.28 14.18 -36.03
CA GLU A 129 -3.58 14.99 -34.82
C GLU A 129 -5.05 14.92 -34.38
N ASP A 130 -5.28 15.38 -33.13
CA ASP A 130 -6.47 16.04 -32.56
C ASP A 130 -7.84 15.33 -32.43
N THR A 131 -8.38 15.36 -31.21
CA THR A 131 -9.43 16.36 -30.84
C THR A 131 -9.65 16.45 -29.31
N ASN A 132 -10.43 17.45 -28.85
CA ASN A 132 -10.38 18.00 -27.48
C ASN A 132 -11.79 18.32 -26.91
N ASN A 133 -11.87 18.60 -25.60
CA ASN A 133 -13.03 19.10 -24.81
C ASN A 133 -14.17 18.07 -24.53
N ASN A 134 -14.92 18.11 -23.42
CA ASN A 134 -15.21 19.24 -22.50
C ASN A 134 -15.16 18.85 -21.02
N GLU A 135 -14.92 19.86 -20.17
CA GLU A 135 -15.16 19.82 -18.72
C GLU A 135 -16.67 19.92 -18.40
N VAL A 136 -17.07 19.44 -17.22
CA VAL A 136 -18.41 19.65 -16.65
C VAL A 136 -18.28 20.49 -15.38
N GLU A 137 -19.02 21.60 -15.30
CA GLU A 137 -18.90 22.58 -14.22
C GLU A 137 -19.27 22.00 -12.83
N GLU A 138 -18.47 22.32 -11.81
CA GLU A 138 -18.77 21.99 -10.42
C GLU A 138 -19.96 22.80 -9.88
N VAL A 139 -20.98 22.12 -9.35
CA VAL A 139 -22.02 22.76 -8.54
C VAL A 139 -21.45 23.04 -7.14
N LYS A 140 -21.49 24.31 -6.72
CA LYS A 140 -20.72 24.82 -5.58
C LYS A 140 -20.93 24.08 -4.25
N SER A 141 -19.83 23.56 -3.72
CA SER A 141 -19.74 22.71 -2.53
C SER A 141 -19.60 23.52 -1.22
N GLU A 142 -20.52 24.43 -0.92
CA GLU A 142 -20.40 25.39 0.20
C GLU A 142 -20.59 24.77 1.60
N TYR A 143 -21.09 23.53 1.70
CA TYR A 143 -21.48 22.86 2.97
C TYR A 143 -20.47 21.83 3.51
N LYS A 144 -19.39 21.53 2.78
CA LYS A 144 -18.77 20.18 2.85
C LYS A 144 -17.76 19.94 3.98
N LEU A 145 -17.21 20.99 4.61
CA LEU A 145 -16.11 20.92 5.59
C LEU A 145 -16.31 21.88 6.79
N LEU A 146 -17.51 21.89 7.37
CA LEU A 146 -17.87 22.83 8.45
C LEU A 146 -17.27 22.44 9.82
N THR A 147 -17.19 21.15 10.12
CA THR A 147 -16.63 20.64 11.38
C THR A 147 -15.10 20.84 11.42
N LEU A 148 -14.43 20.56 10.30
CA LEU A 148 -13.01 20.79 10.08
C LEU A 148 -12.65 22.28 10.20
N ARG A 149 -13.44 23.16 9.60
CA ARG A 149 -13.28 24.62 9.77
C ARG A 149 -13.49 25.04 11.22
N SER A 150 -14.56 24.58 11.87
CA SER A 150 -14.83 24.91 13.28
C SER A 150 -13.77 24.40 14.25
N LEU A 151 -13.13 23.26 13.96
CA LEU A 151 -11.96 22.81 14.73
C LEU A 151 -10.79 23.77 14.49
N CYS A 152 -10.43 24.01 13.23
CA CYS A 152 -9.31 24.89 12.87
C CYS A 152 -9.42 26.29 13.47
N GLU A 153 -10.60 26.93 13.40
CA GLU A 153 -10.87 28.25 14.01
C GLU A 153 -10.74 28.27 15.56
N THR A 154 -10.60 27.11 16.21
CA THR A 154 -10.38 26.97 17.66
C THR A 154 -9.02 26.36 18.03
N THR A 155 -8.32 25.73 17.09
CA THR A 155 -6.97 25.20 17.28
C THR A 155 -5.98 26.36 17.42
N THR A 156 -5.19 26.37 18.50
CA THR A 156 -4.09 27.34 18.64
C THR A 156 -2.85 26.81 17.93
N PHE A 157 -2.65 27.22 16.68
CA PHE A 157 -1.47 26.83 15.91
C PHE A 157 -0.17 27.46 16.46
N GLN A 158 0.90 26.67 16.46
CA GLN A 158 2.25 27.04 16.88
C GLN A 158 3.14 27.21 15.62
N PRO A 159 3.42 28.44 15.16
CA PRO A 159 4.15 28.67 13.93
C PRO A 159 5.55 28.05 13.96
N GLY A 160 5.90 27.31 12.92
CA GLY A 160 7.17 26.58 12.81
C GLY A 160 7.21 25.22 13.52
N LEU A 161 6.13 24.75 14.15
CA LEU A 161 5.99 23.35 14.55
C LEU A 161 5.34 22.55 13.42
N TYR A 162 5.93 21.42 13.05
CA TYR A 162 5.41 20.52 12.02
C TYR A 162 5.31 19.09 12.53
N LEU A 163 4.26 18.38 12.12
CA LEU A 163 4.12 16.94 12.30
C LEU A 163 4.46 16.21 10.99
N GLN A 164 5.36 15.22 11.05
CA GLN A 164 5.66 14.32 9.93
C GLN A 164 5.30 12.89 10.33
N CYS A 165 4.22 12.35 9.77
CA CYS A 165 3.78 10.99 10.12
C CYS A 165 4.33 9.93 9.17
N HIS A 166 4.62 8.76 9.70
CA HIS A 166 5.31 7.70 8.97
C HIS A 166 4.87 6.30 9.46
N SER A 167 5.43 5.24 8.87
CA SER A 167 5.25 3.87 9.36
C SER A 167 6.56 3.07 9.40
N TRP A 168 7.67 3.74 9.71
CA TRP A 168 9.00 3.14 9.86
C TRP A 168 9.55 2.49 8.57
N CYS A 169 9.15 3.00 7.40
CA CYS A 169 9.56 2.45 6.10
C CYS A 169 10.52 3.38 5.36
N GLY A 170 11.27 2.82 4.41
CA GLY A 170 12.20 3.58 3.57
C GLY A 170 13.54 3.87 4.26
N PRO A 171 14.53 4.41 3.53
CA PRO A 171 15.93 4.49 3.99
C PRO A 171 16.13 5.27 5.30
N ASN A 172 15.23 6.21 5.60
CA ASN A 172 15.25 7.07 6.78
C ASN A 172 14.09 6.81 7.76
N SER A 173 13.40 5.67 7.63
CA SER A 173 12.24 5.28 8.46
C SER A 173 11.03 6.24 8.42
N THR A 174 11.10 7.30 7.61
CA THR A 174 10.20 8.46 7.51
C THR A 174 9.08 8.31 6.49
N SER A 175 9.08 7.26 5.68
CA SER A 175 8.04 7.01 4.69
C SER A 175 6.85 6.27 5.29
N ILE A 176 5.72 6.36 4.57
CA ILE A 176 4.59 5.46 4.73
C ILE A 176 4.73 4.27 3.76
N CYS A 177 4.47 3.05 4.23
CA CYS A 177 4.34 1.85 3.39
C CYS A 177 3.26 0.89 3.91
N GLY A 178 3.11 -0.27 3.28
CA GLY A 178 1.89 -1.07 3.41
C GLY A 178 0.82 -0.60 2.44
N GLY A 179 -0.05 -1.51 2.00
CA GLY A 179 -0.94 -1.28 0.86
C GLY A 179 -1.81 -0.02 0.94
N LEU A 180 -2.26 0.45 -0.23
CA LEU A 180 -2.87 1.75 -0.54
C LEU A 180 -3.78 2.34 0.58
N ASN A 181 -4.62 1.51 1.20
CA ASN A 181 -5.59 1.94 2.21
C ASN A 181 -5.07 1.97 3.65
N ASN A 182 -3.98 1.27 3.94
CA ASN A 182 -3.20 1.50 5.16
C ASN A 182 -2.48 2.85 5.05
N ALA A 183 -1.91 3.13 3.87
CA ALA A 183 -1.22 4.38 3.60
C ALA A 183 -2.16 5.61 3.62
N ARG A 184 -3.34 5.51 2.98
CA ARG A 184 -4.37 6.58 2.98
C ARG A 184 -4.82 6.92 4.40
N ASN A 185 -5.15 5.92 5.22
CA ASN A 185 -5.54 6.13 6.62
C ASN A 185 -4.45 6.87 7.39
N ARG A 186 -3.18 6.43 7.30
CA ARG A 186 -2.07 7.08 8.03
C ARG A 186 -1.93 8.57 7.75
N ILE A 187 -2.17 9.02 6.51
CA ILE A 187 -2.16 10.45 6.14
C ILE A 187 -3.36 11.18 6.77
N GLN A 188 -4.56 10.61 6.71
CA GLN A 188 -5.76 11.21 7.28
C GLN A 188 -5.73 11.29 8.81
N THR A 189 -5.23 10.24 9.46
CA THR A 189 -4.95 10.25 10.90
C THR A 189 -3.83 11.25 11.23
N CYS A 190 -2.82 11.43 10.36
CA CYS A 190 -1.83 12.50 10.53
C CYS A 190 -2.44 13.90 10.49
N LEU A 191 -3.35 14.17 9.54
CA LEU A 191 -4.08 15.44 9.47
C LEU A 191 -4.87 15.70 10.75
N ARG A 192 -5.54 14.68 11.32
CA ARG A 192 -6.24 14.84 12.62
C ARG A 192 -5.27 15.07 13.78
N LEU A 193 -4.13 14.41 13.81
CA LEU A 193 -3.11 14.57 14.86
C LEU A 193 -2.43 15.95 14.79
N ALA A 194 -2.18 16.50 13.61
CA ALA A 194 -1.66 17.86 13.43
C ALA A 194 -2.64 18.94 13.94
N LEU A 195 -3.94 18.74 13.70
CA LEU A 195 -5.01 19.59 14.23
C LEU A 195 -5.17 19.49 15.76
N ASP A 196 -4.81 18.34 16.36
CA ASP A 196 -4.76 18.17 17.82
C ASP A 196 -3.57 18.92 18.43
N LEU A 197 -2.39 18.75 17.81
CA LEU A 197 -1.12 19.34 18.24
C LEU A 197 -1.08 20.88 18.08
N GLY A 198 -1.81 21.40 17.10
CA GLY A 198 -1.69 22.78 16.64
C GLY A 198 -0.43 23.00 15.80
N SER A 199 -0.10 22.04 14.92
CA SER A 199 1.09 22.11 14.06
C SER A 199 0.72 22.29 12.58
N GLY A 200 1.69 22.71 11.77
CA GLY A 200 1.70 22.36 10.36
C GLY A 200 1.89 20.85 10.15
N ILE A 201 1.84 20.40 8.90
CA ILE A 201 2.06 19.00 8.51
C ILE A 201 3.09 18.92 7.38
N ILE A 202 4.01 17.96 7.48
CA ILE A 202 4.85 17.52 6.38
C ILE A 202 4.22 16.24 5.85
N LEU A 203 3.61 16.31 4.65
CA LEU A 203 3.10 15.12 3.98
C LEU A 203 4.29 14.21 3.62
N PRO A 204 4.32 12.96 4.12
CA PRO A 204 5.46 12.08 3.98
C PRO A 204 5.60 11.54 2.56
N THR A 205 6.76 10.94 2.31
CA THR A 205 7.02 10.07 1.16
C THR A 205 6.27 8.73 1.31
N VAL A 206 6.04 8.05 0.19
CA VAL A 206 5.49 6.68 0.16
C VAL A 206 6.45 5.70 -0.49
N GLN A 207 6.49 4.46 0.02
CA GLN A 207 7.16 3.34 -0.66
C GLN A 207 6.13 2.65 -1.57
N SER A 208 6.33 2.74 -2.89
CA SER A 208 5.32 2.27 -3.87
C SER A 208 5.58 0.89 -4.45
N HIS A 209 6.85 0.53 -4.67
CA HIS A 209 7.21 -0.78 -5.21
C HIS A 209 7.06 -1.83 -4.11
N ARG A 210 6.34 -2.92 -4.40
CA ARG A 210 6.38 -4.15 -3.58
C ARG A 210 7.42 -5.10 -4.15
N ASN A 211 8.08 -5.87 -3.28
CA ASN A 211 8.88 -7.00 -3.70
C ASN A 211 7.99 -8.02 -4.43
N THR A 212 8.33 -8.36 -5.67
CA THR A 212 7.52 -9.19 -6.57
C THR A 212 7.39 -10.65 -6.12
N GLU A 213 8.30 -11.14 -5.27
CA GLU A 213 8.19 -12.45 -4.62
C GLU A 213 7.55 -12.38 -3.23
N ASN A 214 7.39 -11.17 -2.65
CA ASN A 214 6.92 -10.97 -1.29
C ASN A 214 6.13 -9.65 -1.11
N PHE A 215 4.82 -9.69 -1.35
CA PHE A 215 3.94 -8.51 -1.35
C PHE A 215 3.80 -7.74 0.00
N VAL A 216 4.47 -8.17 1.07
CA VAL A 216 4.54 -7.41 2.34
C VAL A 216 5.89 -6.72 2.58
N ASP A 217 6.86 -6.93 1.69
CA ASP A 217 8.13 -6.20 1.63
C ASP A 217 8.03 -5.08 0.57
N TYR A 218 8.49 -3.88 0.94
CA TYR A 218 8.41 -2.65 0.12
C TYR A 218 9.81 -2.12 -0.24
N GLY A 219 10.89 -2.77 0.25
CA GLY A 219 12.26 -2.30 0.13
C GLY A 219 12.57 -1.00 0.90
N ASP A 220 13.84 -0.81 1.23
CA ASP A 220 14.36 0.38 1.93
C ASP A 220 15.22 1.27 1.01
N THR A 221 14.99 1.24 -0.30
CA THR A 221 15.76 1.99 -1.30
C THR A 221 15.16 3.39 -1.54
N THR A 222 16.04 4.35 -1.86
CA THR A 222 15.65 5.68 -2.35
C THR A 222 14.74 5.60 -3.58
N ASP A 223 14.97 4.61 -4.44
CA ASP A 223 14.33 4.49 -5.74
C ASP A 223 12.86 4.00 -5.63
N ASN A 224 12.48 3.51 -4.45
CA ASN A 224 11.09 3.18 -4.09
C ASN A 224 10.36 4.35 -3.41
N THR A 225 11.09 5.42 -3.04
CA THR A 225 10.61 6.53 -2.19
C THR A 225 10.04 7.67 -3.05
N LEU A 226 8.72 7.67 -3.24
CA LEU A 226 8.03 8.62 -4.13
C LEU A 226 7.24 9.69 -3.36
N CYS A 227 6.97 10.82 -4.01
CA CYS A 227 5.93 11.76 -3.60
C CYS A 227 4.54 11.07 -3.52
N PRO A 228 3.63 11.53 -2.64
CA PRO A 228 2.31 10.92 -2.45
C PRO A 228 1.30 11.18 -3.60
N ASP A 229 1.66 11.98 -4.61
CA ASP A 229 0.84 12.27 -5.81
C ASP A 229 0.65 11.06 -6.75
N VAL A 230 1.47 10.01 -6.59
CA VAL A 230 1.28 8.72 -7.26
C VAL A 230 -0.02 8.02 -6.85
N TYR A 231 -0.51 8.27 -5.64
CA TYR A 231 -1.72 7.66 -5.11
C TYR A 231 -2.88 8.64 -4.91
N TRP A 232 -2.61 9.91 -4.60
CA TRP A 232 -3.66 10.87 -4.21
C TRP A 232 -3.63 12.17 -5.01
N ASP A 233 -4.80 12.82 -5.07
CA ASP A 233 -4.94 14.16 -5.64
C ASP A 233 -4.49 15.19 -4.58
N ILE A 234 -3.17 15.40 -4.52
CA ILE A 234 -2.53 16.30 -3.55
C ILE A 234 -2.88 17.77 -3.83
N GLU A 235 -3.13 18.13 -5.09
CA GLU A 235 -3.61 19.48 -5.44
C GLU A 235 -5.02 19.72 -4.86
N PHE A 236 -5.93 18.75 -5.01
CA PHE A 236 -7.25 18.82 -4.37
C PHE A 236 -7.16 18.83 -2.83
N LEU A 237 -6.27 18.03 -2.23
CA LEU A 237 -6.04 18.06 -0.77
C LEU A 237 -5.62 19.47 -0.30
N LEU A 238 -4.66 20.11 -0.99
CA LEU A 238 -4.18 21.45 -0.66
C LEU A 238 -5.28 22.50 -0.84
N GLN A 239 -6.12 22.37 -1.88
CA GLN A 239 -7.27 23.25 -2.10
C GLN A 239 -8.30 23.15 -0.97
N GLU A 240 -8.72 21.94 -0.60
CA GLU A 240 -9.71 21.73 0.45
C GLU A 240 -9.17 22.15 1.83
N MET A 241 -7.92 21.76 2.16
CA MET A 241 -7.30 22.14 3.42
C MET A 241 -7.08 23.66 3.51
N GLY A 242 -6.60 24.32 2.46
CA GLY A 242 -6.45 25.78 2.44
C GLY A 242 -7.78 26.55 2.49
N SER A 243 -8.89 25.92 2.09
CA SER A 243 -10.25 26.48 2.15
C SER A 243 -10.94 26.24 3.50
N ALA A 244 -10.73 25.07 4.11
CA ALA A 244 -11.33 24.71 5.40
C ALA A 244 -10.50 25.20 6.59
N CYS A 245 -9.16 25.14 6.48
CA CYS A 245 -8.21 25.42 7.55
C CYS A 245 -6.97 26.15 7.01
N PRO A 246 -7.03 27.46 6.70
CA PRO A 246 -5.91 28.20 6.12
C PRO A 246 -4.69 28.38 7.06
N GLU A 247 -4.78 27.93 8.31
CA GLU A 247 -3.74 28.08 9.34
C GLU A 247 -2.82 26.85 9.46
N ILE A 248 -3.19 25.70 8.88
CA ILE A 248 -2.29 24.53 8.80
C ILE A 248 -1.34 24.67 7.60
N GLU A 249 -0.06 24.94 7.87
CA GLU A 249 0.97 24.91 6.82
C GLU A 249 1.17 23.48 6.35
N VAL A 250 0.96 23.22 5.06
CA VAL A 250 1.14 21.90 4.44
C VAL A 250 2.40 21.90 3.58
N ARG A 251 3.42 21.17 4.03
CA ARG A 251 4.63 20.83 3.27
C ARG A 251 4.46 19.47 2.58
N GLN A 252 5.21 19.24 1.51
CA GLN A 252 4.99 18.08 0.61
C GLN A 252 6.24 17.19 0.50
N CYS A 253 6.03 15.90 0.24
CA CYS A 253 7.08 14.91 -0.06
C CYS A 253 8.27 14.89 0.90
N GLY A 254 8.02 15.03 2.21
CA GLY A 254 9.09 15.01 3.21
C GLY A 254 9.87 16.32 3.38
N ASP A 255 9.37 17.45 2.86
CA ASP A 255 10.08 18.74 2.88
C ASP A 255 10.31 19.32 4.29
N VAL A 256 11.44 18.91 4.88
CA VAL A 256 12.05 19.45 6.10
C VAL A 256 13.00 20.63 5.82
N SER A 257 12.95 21.25 4.64
CA SER A 257 13.91 22.32 4.31
C SER A 257 13.79 23.53 5.25
N GLY A 258 14.94 24.08 5.64
CA GLY A 258 15.03 25.15 6.63
C GLY A 258 14.82 24.70 8.09
N ILE A 259 14.75 23.39 8.37
CA ILE A 259 14.78 22.81 9.72
C ILE A 259 16.17 22.22 9.96
N ASP A 260 16.82 22.59 11.07
CA ASP A 260 18.14 22.07 11.45
C ASP A 260 18.06 20.59 11.87
N GLU A 261 19.10 19.79 11.61
CA GLU A 261 19.09 18.33 11.88
C GLU A 261 18.79 17.98 13.34
N ASP A 262 19.23 18.81 14.30
CA ASP A 262 18.99 18.65 15.75
C ASP A 262 17.60 19.13 16.20
N ARG A 263 16.77 19.62 15.27
CA ARG A 263 15.37 20.03 15.46
C ARG A 263 14.38 19.16 14.67
N ILE A 264 14.86 18.04 14.13
CA ILE A 264 14.04 16.96 13.55
C ILE A 264 13.97 15.84 14.59
N ILE A 265 12.92 15.91 15.42
CA ILE A 265 12.74 15.12 16.63
C ILE A 265 11.89 13.90 16.33
N GLN A 266 12.42 12.70 16.59
CA GLN A 266 11.67 11.46 16.40
C GLN A 266 11.03 11.03 17.72
N MET A 267 9.70 10.94 17.75
CA MET A 267 8.98 10.36 18.90
C MET A 267 9.29 8.86 19.04
N ASP A 268 9.16 8.35 20.26
CA ASP A 268 9.29 6.92 20.59
C ASP A 268 8.48 6.02 19.64
N LYS A 269 9.04 4.84 19.34
CA LYS A 269 8.44 3.92 18.36
C LYS A 269 7.07 3.41 18.82
N ARG A 270 6.00 3.90 18.17
CA ARG A 270 4.63 3.39 18.33
C ARG A 270 4.40 2.21 17.39
N GLU A 271 3.97 1.08 17.94
CA GLU A 271 3.45 -0.05 17.16
C GLU A 271 1.97 0.21 16.80
N HIS A 272 1.51 -0.31 15.67
CA HIS A 272 0.10 -0.14 15.27
C HIS A 272 -0.92 -0.72 16.29
N GLY A 273 -0.45 -1.58 17.21
CA GLY A 273 -1.22 -2.20 18.28
C GLY A 273 -1.31 -1.40 19.58
N ASP A 274 -0.64 -0.24 19.67
CA ASP A 274 -0.67 0.61 20.87
C ASP A 274 -2.00 1.38 21.00
N ALA A 275 -2.18 2.04 22.15
CA ALA A 275 -3.35 2.87 22.42
C ALA A 275 -3.54 3.98 21.36
N SER A 276 -4.79 4.24 20.99
CA SER A 276 -5.19 5.36 20.13
C SER A 276 -5.32 6.65 20.96
N HIS A 277 -4.85 7.77 20.41
CA HIS A 277 -5.14 9.10 20.96
C HIS A 277 -6.59 9.51 20.74
N HIS A 278 -7.03 10.47 21.54
CA HIS A 278 -8.26 11.25 21.40
C HIS A 278 -7.95 12.71 21.81
N ILE A 279 -8.94 13.61 21.89
CA ILE A 279 -8.72 15.07 21.94
C ILE A 279 -7.71 15.49 23.03
N GLY A 280 -6.68 16.22 22.61
CA GLY A 280 -5.62 16.78 23.45
C GLY A 280 -4.57 15.78 23.96
N THR A 281 -4.81 14.47 23.83
CA THR A 281 -3.88 13.45 24.36
C THR A 281 -2.65 13.25 23.49
N PHE A 282 -2.74 13.53 22.18
CA PHE A 282 -1.56 13.54 21.32
C PHE A 282 -0.75 14.81 21.56
N LYS A 283 -1.43 15.95 21.62
CA LYS A 283 -0.79 17.22 21.97
C LYS A 283 -0.01 17.14 23.28
N ALA A 284 -0.62 16.64 24.36
CA ALA A 284 0.04 16.54 25.67
C ALA A 284 1.31 15.68 25.64
N LEU A 285 1.31 14.56 24.90
CA LEU A 285 2.48 13.68 24.74
C LEU A 285 3.64 14.38 24.01
N VAL A 286 3.33 15.10 22.94
CA VAL A 286 4.36 15.82 22.15
C VAL A 286 4.87 17.05 22.91
N ASP A 287 3.99 17.82 23.54
CA ASP A 287 4.37 18.99 24.35
C ASP A 287 5.30 18.56 25.52
N GLU A 288 4.98 17.48 26.26
CA GLU A 288 5.84 16.93 27.33
C GLU A 288 7.22 16.49 26.79
N HIS A 289 7.26 15.83 25.63
CA HIS A 289 8.51 15.40 25.01
C HIS A 289 9.38 16.60 24.58
N LEU A 290 8.80 17.60 23.92
CA LEU A 290 9.51 18.80 23.46
C LEU A 290 9.99 19.68 24.63
N GLU A 291 9.22 19.77 25.73
CA GLU A 291 9.68 20.39 26.97
C GLU A 291 10.89 19.64 27.57
N SER A 292 10.88 18.31 27.57
CA SER A 292 11.98 17.49 28.11
C SER A 292 13.32 17.74 27.38
N LEU A 293 13.26 17.99 26.06
CA LEU A 293 14.40 18.32 25.21
C LEU A 293 14.89 19.78 25.39
N SER A 294 14.18 20.60 26.16
CA SER A 294 14.52 22.01 26.42
C SER A 294 14.67 22.86 25.15
N LEU A 295 13.91 22.54 24.10
CA LEU A 295 14.02 23.20 22.80
C LEU A 295 13.67 24.69 22.89
N SER A 296 14.56 25.52 22.33
CA SER A 296 14.38 26.97 22.26
C SER A 296 13.13 27.34 21.44
N SER A 297 12.43 28.39 21.89
CA SER A 297 11.11 28.84 21.44
C SER A 297 10.82 28.59 19.95
N ILE A 298 9.98 27.57 19.71
CA ILE A 298 9.57 27.15 18.39
C ILE A 298 8.93 28.34 17.66
N SER A 299 9.37 28.57 16.43
CA SER A 299 9.02 29.75 15.64
C SER A 299 9.36 29.50 14.17
N VAL A 300 8.83 30.33 13.26
CA VAL A 300 9.18 30.28 11.82
C VAL A 300 10.69 30.48 11.58
N GLN A 301 11.40 31.10 12.52
CA GLN A 301 12.87 31.28 12.47
C GLN A 301 13.66 30.18 13.20
N ASN A 302 13.00 29.33 13.99
CA ASN A 302 13.59 28.21 14.71
C ASN A 302 12.60 27.02 14.66
N PRO A 303 12.30 26.49 13.46
CA PRO A 303 11.26 25.47 13.30
C PRO A 303 11.65 24.14 13.96
N VAL A 304 10.67 23.25 14.14
CA VAL A 304 10.82 21.89 14.67
C VAL A 304 9.93 20.96 13.85
N ALA A 305 10.48 19.84 13.39
CA ALA A 305 9.70 18.73 12.86
C ALA A 305 9.60 17.63 13.92
N VAL A 306 8.40 17.06 14.10
CA VAL A 306 8.14 15.93 14.98
C VAL A 306 7.78 14.73 14.11
N GLY A 307 8.66 13.73 14.07
CA GLY A 307 8.39 12.42 13.47
C GLY A 307 7.48 11.59 14.38
N PHE A 308 6.39 11.04 13.85
CA PHE A 308 5.48 10.16 14.60
C PHE A 308 4.90 9.02 13.77
N GLY A 309 5.05 7.77 14.24
CA GLY A 309 4.54 6.59 13.56
C GLY A 309 4.60 5.35 14.45
N ASP A 310 3.82 4.30 14.22
CA ASP A 310 2.84 4.12 13.13
C ASP A 310 1.48 4.79 13.45
N THR A 311 0.96 5.60 12.52
CA THR A 311 -0.31 6.33 12.69
C THR A 311 -1.60 5.58 12.32
N ILE A 312 -1.55 4.36 11.78
CA ILE A 312 -2.72 3.70 11.13
C ILE A 312 -3.96 3.53 12.04
N TYR A 313 -3.77 3.39 13.35
CA TYR A 313 -4.84 3.37 14.34
C TYR A 313 -4.56 4.34 15.51
N ALA A 314 -3.82 5.42 15.24
CA ALA A 314 -3.31 6.30 16.29
C ALA A 314 -4.30 7.36 16.80
N TYR A 315 -5.48 7.51 16.20
CA TYR A 315 -6.51 8.44 16.68
C TYR A 315 -7.90 7.77 16.73
N ASN A 316 -8.75 8.07 17.70
CA ASN A 316 -10.08 7.45 17.88
C ASN A 316 -11.21 8.48 17.79
N TYR A 317 -11.90 8.49 16.66
CA TYR A 317 -13.01 9.41 16.38
C TYR A 317 -14.27 9.10 17.19
N THR A 318 -14.44 7.88 17.72
CA THR A 318 -15.63 7.53 18.52
C THR A 318 -15.55 8.00 19.96
N TYR A 319 -14.35 8.17 20.51
CA TYR A 319 -14.16 8.50 21.93
C TYR A 319 -14.78 9.86 22.29
N ASP A 320 -14.45 10.89 21.51
CA ASP A 320 -14.95 12.26 21.69
C ASP A 320 -16.10 12.62 20.71
N SER A 321 -16.69 11.61 20.04
CA SER A 321 -17.81 11.76 19.09
C SER A 321 -17.51 12.65 17.86
N GLU A 322 -16.32 12.49 17.28
CA GLU A 322 -15.82 13.25 16.14
C GLU A 322 -16.19 12.65 14.76
N GLN A 323 -17.20 11.78 14.66
CA GLN A 323 -17.58 11.14 13.38
C GLN A 323 -17.93 12.16 12.27
N ALA A 324 -18.44 13.34 12.61
CA ALA A 324 -18.67 14.41 11.65
C ALA A 324 -17.35 14.95 11.06
N LEU A 325 -16.35 15.21 11.90
CA LEU A 325 -15.00 15.62 11.47
C LEU A 325 -14.31 14.51 10.68
N GLN A 326 -14.49 13.25 11.10
CA GLN A 326 -13.99 12.07 10.40
C GLN A 326 -14.51 12.01 8.96
N LYS A 327 -15.84 12.13 8.76
CA LYS A 327 -16.49 12.19 7.43
C LYS A 327 -15.98 13.35 6.58
N GLU A 328 -15.54 14.44 7.19
CA GLU A 328 -14.94 15.59 6.49
C GLU A 328 -13.48 15.36 6.10
N ILE A 329 -12.63 14.87 7.01
CA ILE A 329 -11.24 14.46 6.72
C ILE A 329 -11.19 13.30 5.71
N PHE A 330 -12.21 12.44 5.68
CA PHE A 330 -12.36 11.43 4.63
C PHE A 330 -12.41 12.06 3.23
N ARG A 331 -13.11 13.18 3.08
CA ARG A 331 -13.42 13.81 1.78
C ARG A 331 -12.26 14.62 1.20
N THR A 332 -11.30 15.09 2.01
CA THR A 332 -10.18 15.92 1.54
C THR A 332 -9.11 15.10 0.78
N LEU A 333 -8.89 13.83 1.14
CA LEU A 333 -7.91 12.96 0.49
C LEU A 333 -8.57 12.02 -0.54
N LYS A 334 -8.74 12.53 -1.76
CA LYS A 334 -9.10 11.75 -2.97
C LYS A 334 -7.90 10.98 -3.51
N TYR A 335 -8.15 9.88 -4.22
CA TYR A 335 -7.12 9.22 -5.03
C TYR A 335 -6.78 10.01 -6.29
N ASN A 336 -5.64 9.68 -6.91
CA ASN A 336 -5.15 10.29 -8.15
C ASN A 336 -6.24 10.29 -9.25
N LYS A 337 -6.54 11.49 -9.74
CA LYS A 337 -7.66 11.80 -10.65
C LYS A 337 -7.68 10.96 -11.93
N LYS A 338 -6.50 10.60 -12.48
CA LYS A 338 -6.39 9.84 -13.74
C LYS A 338 -6.74 8.37 -13.58
N LEU A 339 -6.38 7.79 -12.44
CA LEU A 339 -6.72 6.40 -12.10
C LEU A 339 -8.22 6.26 -11.78
N LEU A 340 -8.80 7.28 -11.15
CA LEU A 340 -10.25 7.37 -10.95
C LEU A 340 -11.01 7.52 -12.28
N ASP A 341 -10.53 8.34 -13.23
CA ASP A 341 -11.09 8.42 -14.59
C ASP A 341 -11.01 7.08 -15.33
N PHE A 342 -9.86 6.41 -15.29
CA PHE A 342 -9.69 5.13 -15.98
C PHE A 342 -10.60 4.03 -15.39
N GLY A 343 -10.74 3.95 -14.06
CA GLY A 343 -11.75 3.08 -13.43
C GLY A 343 -13.19 3.48 -13.78
N SER A 344 -13.47 4.77 -13.93
CA SER A 344 -14.78 5.26 -14.39
C SER A 344 -15.06 4.85 -15.84
N ARG A 345 -14.04 4.84 -16.71
CA ARG A 345 -14.14 4.31 -18.09
C ARG A 345 -14.46 2.80 -18.09
N LEU A 346 -13.87 2.01 -17.19
CA LEU A 346 -14.21 0.59 -17.04
C LEU A 346 -15.64 0.37 -16.52
N ARG A 347 -16.15 1.22 -15.60
CA ARG A 347 -17.56 1.21 -15.18
C ARG A 347 -18.53 1.39 -16.36
N TYR A 348 -18.18 2.25 -17.32
CA TYR A 348 -19.01 2.51 -18.51
C TYR A 348 -18.77 1.54 -19.68
N SER A 349 -18.02 0.45 -19.46
CA SER A 349 -17.87 -0.65 -20.42
C SER A 349 -19.24 -1.26 -20.82
N PRO A 350 -19.37 -1.82 -22.04
CA PRO A 350 -20.58 -2.54 -22.47
C PRO A 350 -21.03 -3.66 -21.51
N GLU A 351 -20.08 -4.25 -20.79
CA GLU A 351 -20.28 -5.33 -19.83
C GLU A 351 -20.91 -4.85 -18.50
N LEU A 352 -20.46 -3.70 -17.97
CA LEU A 352 -20.86 -3.19 -16.64
C LEU A 352 -21.99 -2.16 -16.69
N ARG A 353 -22.15 -1.40 -17.79
CA ARG A 353 -23.07 -0.24 -17.87
C ARG A 353 -24.54 -0.52 -17.50
N ASP A 354 -25.00 -1.76 -17.67
CA ASP A 354 -26.40 -2.17 -17.46
C ASP A 354 -26.64 -2.64 -16.00
N GLY A 355 -25.64 -2.51 -15.11
CA GLY A 355 -25.70 -2.78 -13.67
C GLY A 355 -24.88 -4.00 -13.25
N TYR A 356 -24.17 -3.91 -12.11
CA TYR A 356 -23.31 -4.97 -11.59
C TYR A 356 -23.24 -5.00 -10.06
N ILE A 357 -22.95 -6.18 -9.50
CA ILE A 357 -22.55 -6.38 -8.10
C ILE A 357 -21.02 -6.30 -8.04
N GLY A 358 -20.46 -5.49 -7.15
CA GLY A 358 -19.02 -5.37 -6.93
C GLY A 358 -18.54 -6.27 -5.80
N VAL A 359 -17.49 -7.05 -6.02
CA VAL A 359 -16.88 -7.94 -5.03
C VAL A 359 -15.42 -7.58 -4.86
N HIS A 360 -15.00 -7.26 -3.63
CA HIS A 360 -13.59 -7.29 -3.24
C HIS A 360 -13.30 -8.62 -2.54
N PHE A 361 -12.55 -9.48 -3.21
CA PHE A 361 -12.23 -10.83 -2.76
C PHE A 361 -10.75 -10.89 -2.37
N ARG A 362 -10.46 -11.18 -1.11
CA ARG A 362 -9.09 -11.40 -0.63
C ARG A 362 -8.71 -12.84 -0.86
N GLY A 363 -8.14 -13.06 -2.03
CA GLY A 363 -7.74 -14.34 -2.58
C GLY A 363 -6.22 -14.53 -2.65
N GLU A 364 -5.41 -13.63 -2.12
CA GLU A 364 -3.96 -13.61 -2.30
C GLU A 364 -3.21 -14.55 -1.32
N SER A 365 -1.90 -14.74 -1.53
CA SER A 365 -1.03 -15.58 -0.69
C SER A 365 -0.56 -14.90 0.60
N ASP A 366 -0.56 -13.57 0.65
CA ASP A 366 -0.25 -12.77 1.85
C ASP A 366 -1.42 -12.71 2.85
N TRP A 367 -2.63 -13.14 2.43
CA TRP A 367 -3.83 -13.07 3.26
C TRP A 367 -3.73 -14.00 4.49
N PRO A 368 -3.73 -13.46 5.73
CA PRO A 368 -3.54 -14.28 6.91
C PRO A 368 -4.69 -15.27 7.12
N GLN A 369 -4.38 -16.54 7.41
CA GLN A 369 -5.40 -17.58 7.65
C GLN A 369 -6.42 -17.19 8.74
N GLY A 370 -5.98 -16.40 9.74
CA GLY A 370 -6.86 -15.89 10.80
C GLY A 370 -7.84 -14.79 10.36
N PHE A 371 -7.74 -14.25 9.15
CA PHE A 371 -8.56 -13.15 8.64
C PHE A 371 -9.81 -13.62 7.85
N GLY A 372 -10.07 -14.93 7.81
CA GLY A 372 -11.19 -15.55 7.08
C GLY A 372 -10.72 -16.33 5.86
N SER A 373 -11.40 -17.43 5.51
CA SER A 373 -10.95 -18.29 4.40
C SER A 373 -11.42 -17.78 3.01
N ARG A 374 -10.87 -18.37 1.94
CA ARG A 374 -11.36 -18.14 0.57
C ARG A 374 -12.72 -18.81 0.38
N GLU A 375 -12.92 -19.96 1.02
CA GLU A 375 -14.17 -20.73 1.08
C GLU A 375 -15.32 -19.94 1.72
N ASP A 376 -15.10 -19.32 2.89
CA ASP A 376 -16.12 -18.46 3.54
C ASP A 376 -16.55 -17.32 2.60
N GLN A 377 -15.60 -16.67 1.93
CA GLN A 377 -15.90 -15.61 0.96
C GLN A 377 -16.74 -16.12 -0.21
N ILE A 378 -16.38 -17.26 -0.82
CA ILE A 378 -17.15 -17.89 -1.89
C ILE A 378 -18.58 -18.19 -1.41
N ASP A 379 -18.74 -18.88 -0.28
CA ASP A 379 -20.03 -19.35 0.21
C ASP A 379 -20.96 -18.19 0.62
N PHE A 380 -20.46 -17.22 1.38
CA PHE A 380 -21.27 -16.08 1.83
C PHE A 380 -21.60 -15.12 0.67
N PHE A 381 -20.63 -14.75 -0.17
CA PHE A 381 -20.90 -13.85 -1.29
C PHE A 381 -21.83 -14.49 -2.32
N THR A 382 -21.68 -15.79 -2.61
CA THR A 382 -22.58 -16.51 -3.55
C THR A 382 -24.02 -16.57 -3.03
N GLN A 383 -24.22 -16.77 -1.71
CA GLN A 383 -25.55 -16.75 -1.11
C GLN A 383 -26.20 -15.36 -1.21
N GLU A 384 -25.43 -14.30 -0.93
CA GLU A 384 -25.93 -12.92 -0.99
C GLU A 384 -26.19 -12.46 -2.43
N ILE A 385 -25.31 -12.75 -3.38
CA ILE A 385 -25.53 -12.50 -4.82
C ILE A 385 -26.86 -13.11 -5.28
N LYS A 386 -27.17 -14.35 -4.88
CA LYS A 386 -28.44 -15.02 -5.22
C LYS A 386 -29.67 -14.37 -4.56
N LEU A 387 -29.52 -13.78 -3.37
CA LEU A 387 -30.59 -13.07 -2.67
C LEU A 387 -30.84 -11.69 -3.31
N ALA A 388 -29.78 -10.91 -3.49
CA ALA A 388 -29.81 -9.57 -4.05
C ALA A 388 -30.29 -9.54 -5.51
N SER A 389 -29.93 -10.54 -6.33
CA SER A 389 -30.38 -10.66 -7.72
C SER A 389 -31.81 -11.20 -7.91
N SER A 390 -32.54 -11.46 -6.82
CA SER A 390 -33.92 -11.98 -6.87
C SER A 390 -34.97 -10.89 -7.10
N VAL A 391 -36.22 -11.28 -7.36
CA VAL A 391 -37.39 -10.39 -7.65
C VAL A 391 -37.79 -9.49 -6.45
N GLN A 392 -37.08 -9.59 -5.33
CA GLN A 392 -37.27 -8.75 -4.13
C GLN A 392 -35.93 -8.31 -3.52
N GLY A 393 -34.82 -8.45 -4.26
CA GLY A 393 -33.49 -8.05 -3.82
C GLY A 393 -33.05 -6.70 -4.42
N ALA A 394 -32.12 -6.04 -3.74
CA ALA A 394 -31.63 -4.71 -4.10
C ALA A 394 -30.88 -4.62 -5.45
N ALA A 395 -30.58 -5.77 -6.06
CA ALA A 395 -29.91 -5.91 -7.35
C ALA A 395 -30.77 -6.73 -8.33
N GLU A 396 -32.11 -6.62 -8.26
CA GLU A 396 -33.07 -7.43 -9.03
C GLU A 396 -32.64 -7.61 -10.49
N GLY A 397 -32.52 -8.87 -10.92
CA GLY A 397 -32.21 -9.21 -12.31
C GLY A 397 -30.75 -9.00 -12.73
N ILE A 398 -29.90 -8.34 -11.93
CA ILE A 398 -28.47 -8.17 -12.23
C ILE A 398 -27.79 -9.54 -12.30
N LYS A 399 -27.05 -9.77 -13.39
CA LYS A 399 -26.25 -10.99 -13.62
C LYS A 399 -24.76 -10.74 -13.87
N THR A 400 -24.33 -9.48 -13.89
CA THR A 400 -22.94 -9.08 -14.00
C THR A 400 -22.33 -8.88 -12.61
N ILE A 401 -21.15 -9.44 -12.41
CA ILE A 401 -20.33 -9.29 -11.19
C ILE A 401 -18.99 -8.68 -11.61
N TYR A 402 -18.55 -7.62 -10.93
CA TYR A 402 -17.17 -7.14 -11.00
C TYR A 402 -16.37 -7.69 -9.83
N ILE A 403 -15.17 -8.22 -10.05
CA ILE A 403 -14.29 -8.71 -8.99
C ILE A 403 -12.94 -7.98 -8.99
N SER A 404 -12.53 -7.55 -7.79
CA SER A 404 -11.17 -7.15 -7.46
C SER A 404 -10.53 -8.21 -6.57
N CYS A 405 -9.36 -8.71 -6.99
CA CYS A 405 -8.52 -9.69 -6.31
C CYS A 405 -7.14 -9.70 -6.98
N GLY A 406 -6.06 -9.91 -6.22
CA GLY A 406 -4.70 -10.06 -6.77
C GLY A 406 -4.30 -11.47 -7.22
N ASP A 407 -5.16 -12.49 -7.06
CA ASP A 407 -4.88 -13.90 -7.36
C ASP A 407 -5.85 -14.42 -8.46
N GLU A 408 -5.29 -14.76 -9.63
CA GLU A 408 -6.01 -15.25 -10.81
C GLU A 408 -6.71 -16.61 -10.57
N ALA A 409 -6.10 -17.49 -9.77
CA ALA A 409 -6.68 -18.79 -9.45
C ALA A 409 -7.86 -18.66 -8.48
N ALA A 410 -7.82 -17.68 -7.58
CA ALA A 410 -8.94 -17.29 -6.73
C ALA A 410 -10.09 -16.67 -7.55
N ILE A 411 -9.78 -15.76 -8.48
CA ILE A 411 -10.77 -15.20 -9.44
C ILE A 411 -11.44 -16.32 -10.23
N SER A 412 -10.64 -17.25 -10.78
CA SER A 412 -11.13 -18.37 -11.58
C SER A 412 -12.10 -19.24 -10.78
N ARG A 413 -11.70 -19.68 -9.57
CA ARG A 413 -12.52 -20.54 -8.71
C ARG A 413 -13.81 -19.85 -8.21
N PHE A 414 -13.76 -18.54 -7.94
CA PHE A 414 -14.96 -17.76 -7.62
C PHE A 414 -15.89 -17.68 -8.85
N SER A 415 -15.33 -17.42 -10.02
CA SER A 415 -16.07 -17.31 -11.29
C SER A 415 -16.76 -18.62 -11.69
N GLU A 416 -16.09 -19.77 -11.55
CA GLU A 416 -16.68 -21.09 -11.77
C GLU A 416 -17.95 -21.30 -10.92
N SER A 417 -17.88 -20.97 -9.61
CA SER A 417 -19.00 -21.15 -8.68
C SER A 417 -20.24 -20.30 -9.01
N LEU A 418 -20.05 -19.19 -9.72
CA LEU A 418 -21.11 -18.26 -10.13
C LEU A 418 -21.59 -18.50 -11.58
N LEU A 419 -20.74 -19.07 -12.44
CA LEU A 419 -21.07 -19.41 -13.82
C LEU A 419 -22.16 -20.50 -13.88
N GLU A 420 -22.10 -21.53 -13.03
CA GLU A 420 -23.14 -22.56 -12.91
C GLU A 420 -24.52 -21.98 -12.52
N LEU A 421 -24.53 -20.81 -11.88
CA LEU A 421 -25.72 -20.09 -11.41
C LEU A 421 -26.20 -19.02 -12.41
N GLY A 422 -25.58 -18.94 -13.59
CA GLY A 422 -25.96 -18.03 -14.67
C GLY A 422 -25.51 -16.58 -14.49
N TYR A 423 -24.51 -16.32 -13.65
CA TYR A 423 -23.83 -15.03 -13.57
C TYR A 423 -22.65 -14.96 -14.53
N ARG A 424 -22.16 -13.75 -14.79
CA ARG A 424 -20.89 -13.48 -15.44
C ARG A 424 -20.01 -12.68 -14.50
N VAL A 425 -18.77 -13.10 -14.34
CA VAL A 425 -17.76 -12.41 -13.55
C VAL A 425 -16.78 -11.75 -14.50
N TYR A 426 -16.39 -10.51 -14.18
CA TYR A 426 -15.40 -9.72 -14.91
C TYR A 426 -14.42 -9.10 -13.91
N ASP A 427 -13.13 -9.20 -14.17
CA ASP A 427 -12.08 -8.43 -13.50
C ASP A 427 -11.60 -7.24 -14.36
N LYS A 428 -10.67 -6.43 -13.82
CA LYS A 428 -10.10 -5.28 -14.54
C LYS A 428 -9.44 -5.65 -15.87
N TRP A 429 -8.77 -6.80 -15.96
CA TRP A 429 -8.04 -7.25 -17.14
C TRP A 429 -9.00 -7.69 -18.24
N ASN A 430 -10.09 -8.37 -17.88
CA ASN A 430 -11.14 -8.76 -18.83
C ASN A 430 -11.81 -7.54 -19.47
N LEU A 431 -12.04 -6.48 -18.70
CA LEU A 431 -12.68 -5.24 -19.17
C LEU A 431 -11.69 -4.33 -19.93
N VAL A 432 -10.43 -4.30 -19.51
CA VAL A 432 -9.37 -3.57 -20.24
C VAL A 432 -9.24 -4.11 -21.67
N SER A 433 -9.39 -5.41 -21.90
CA SER A 433 -9.32 -5.98 -23.26
C SER A 433 -10.46 -5.57 -24.21
N SER A 434 -11.52 -4.89 -23.74
CA SER A 434 -12.61 -4.37 -24.61
C SER A 434 -12.49 -2.88 -24.92
N LEU A 435 -11.52 -2.16 -24.32
CA LEU A 435 -11.18 -0.78 -24.65
C LEU A 435 -10.25 -0.70 -25.87
N SER A 436 -10.23 0.46 -26.55
CA SER A 436 -9.44 0.65 -27.79
C SER A 436 -7.95 0.91 -27.57
N GLU A 437 -7.55 1.40 -26.39
CA GLU A 437 -6.15 1.69 -26.01
C GLU A 437 -5.94 1.37 -24.52
N PRO A 438 -5.51 0.14 -24.13
CA PRO A 438 -5.58 -0.22 -22.70
C PRO A 438 -4.53 -1.16 -22.06
N SER A 439 -3.95 -2.16 -22.75
CA SER A 439 -3.32 -3.31 -22.07
C SER A 439 -1.91 -3.00 -21.53
N LEU A 440 -1.04 -2.44 -22.39
CA LEU A 440 0.31 -2.00 -22.03
C LEU A 440 0.30 -1.06 -20.81
N LEU A 441 -0.77 -0.28 -20.64
CA LEU A 441 -0.91 0.64 -19.53
C LEU A 441 -1.04 -0.08 -18.18
N LEU A 442 -1.89 -1.11 -18.07
CA LEU A 442 -1.98 -1.91 -16.83
C LEU A 442 -0.73 -2.76 -16.61
N GLU A 443 -0.16 -3.33 -17.68
CA GLU A 443 1.03 -4.18 -17.62
C GLU A 443 2.27 -3.42 -17.10
N GLU A 444 2.30 -2.10 -17.27
CA GLU A 444 3.41 -1.24 -16.82
C GLU A 444 3.24 -0.66 -15.40
N MET A 445 2.09 -0.87 -14.73
CA MET A 445 1.71 -0.22 -13.46
C MET A 445 2.00 -1.04 -12.19
N GLU A 446 2.27 -0.32 -11.08
CA GLU A 446 2.43 -0.91 -9.75
C GLU A 446 1.13 -1.44 -9.12
N PHE A 447 1.27 -2.48 -8.30
CA PHE A 447 0.14 -3.27 -7.76
C PHE A 447 -0.87 -2.42 -6.95
N ASP A 448 -0.41 -1.61 -6.00
CA ASP A 448 -1.30 -0.73 -5.22
C ASP A 448 -1.91 0.39 -6.06
N THR A 449 -1.20 0.86 -7.09
CA THR A 449 -1.68 1.89 -8.02
C THR A 449 -2.86 1.35 -8.84
N MET A 450 -2.80 0.08 -9.27
CA MET A 450 -3.92 -0.62 -9.92
C MET A 450 -5.14 -0.85 -9.02
N ALA A 451 -5.04 -0.68 -7.70
CA ALA A 451 -6.18 -0.81 -6.78
C ALA A 451 -7.07 0.46 -6.77
N ILE A 452 -6.55 1.61 -7.21
CA ILE A 452 -7.36 2.85 -7.36
C ILE A 452 -8.42 2.69 -8.46
N ILE A 453 -8.09 1.94 -9.52
CA ILE A 453 -9.00 1.59 -10.61
C ILE A 453 -10.16 0.74 -10.08
N ASP A 454 -9.85 -0.30 -9.28
CA ASP A 454 -10.85 -1.15 -8.63
C ASP A 454 -11.76 -0.36 -7.69
N TYR A 455 -11.19 0.55 -6.90
CA TYR A 455 -11.95 1.42 -5.99
C TYR A 455 -13.04 2.21 -6.73
N ALA A 456 -12.69 2.83 -7.87
CA ALA A 456 -13.63 3.61 -8.67
C ALA A 456 -14.78 2.76 -9.25
N VAL A 457 -14.53 1.49 -9.59
CA VAL A 457 -15.58 0.56 -10.05
C VAL A 457 -16.42 0.04 -8.87
N LEU A 458 -15.80 -0.30 -7.73
CA LEU A 458 -16.48 -0.96 -6.61
C LEU A 458 -17.36 -0.01 -5.78
N VAL A 459 -16.91 1.22 -5.53
CA VAL A 459 -17.71 2.28 -4.85
C VAL A 459 -19.01 2.57 -5.60
N GLU A 460 -19.05 2.28 -6.89
CA GLU A 460 -20.12 2.66 -7.81
C GLU A 460 -21.03 1.49 -8.25
N SER A 461 -20.85 0.31 -7.62
CA SER A 461 -21.64 -0.91 -7.84
C SER A 461 -23.06 -0.82 -7.26
N ALA A 462 -24.01 -1.64 -7.76
CA ALA A 462 -25.37 -1.69 -7.21
C ALA A 462 -25.38 -2.28 -5.78
N LEU A 463 -24.63 -3.37 -5.59
CA LEU A 463 -24.32 -3.96 -4.30
C LEU A 463 -22.80 -4.16 -4.20
N PHE A 464 -22.18 -3.69 -3.11
CA PHE A 464 -20.78 -3.99 -2.78
C PHE A 464 -20.70 -5.10 -1.73
N LEU A 465 -19.83 -6.09 -1.98
CA LEU A 465 -19.45 -7.16 -1.07
C LEU A 465 -17.94 -7.11 -0.80
N GLY A 466 -17.53 -7.06 0.46
CA GLY A 466 -16.11 -7.09 0.85
C GLY A 466 -15.85 -7.86 2.15
N VAL A 467 -14.59 -7.90 2.58
CA VAL A 467 -14.15 -8.56 3.83
C VAL A 467 -13.69 -7.57 4.89
N TRP A 468 -14.09 -7.78 6.15
CA TRP A 468 -13.85 -6.83 7.24
C TRP A 468 -12.36 -6.59 7.52
N MET A 469 -11.52 -7.63 7.41
CA MET A 469 -10.09 -7.55 7.73
C MET A 469 -9.22 -6.90 6.64
N SER A 470 -9.83 -6.28 5.61
CA SER A 470 -9.09 -5.48 4.63
C SER A 470 -9.55 -4.03 4.66
N THR A 471 -8.59 -3.13 4.84
CA THR A 471 -8.77 -1.67 4.79
C THR A 471 -9.27 -1.19 3.42
N PHE A 472 -9.00 -1.94 2.34
CA PHE A 472 -9.57 -1.67 1.02
C PHE A 472 -11.10 -1.85 1.01
N SER A 473 -11.61 -2.94 1.61
CA SER A 473 -13.06 -3.12 1.81
C SER A 473 -13.66 -2.05 2.70
N GLN A 474 -12.95 -1.66 3.76
CA GLN A 474 -13.40 -0.66 4.74
C GLN A 474 -13.58 0.71 4.06
N THR A 475 -12.60 1.18 3.29
CA THR A 475 -12.70 2.45 2.55
C THR A 475 -13.77 2.44 1.48
N ILE A 476 -13.98 1.33 0.76
CA ILE A 476 -15.08 1.27 -0.24
C ILE A 476 -16.44 1.35 0.46
N ALA A 477 -16.64 0.59 1.53
CA ALA A 477 -17.87 0.66 2.31
C ALA A 477 -18.06 2.04 2.96
N TYR A 478 -16.98 2.68 3.42
CA TYR A 478 -17.04 4.04 3.95
C TYR A 478 -17.39 5.06 2.87
N ALA A 479 -16.73 5.03 1.71
CA ALA A 479 -17.02 5.91 0.58
C ALA A 479 -18.48 5.81 0.09
N ARG A 480 -19.07 4.61 0.17
CA ARG A 480 -20.49 4.36 -0.15
C ARG A 480 -21.48 4.87 0.90
N THR A 481 -21.03 5.14 2.14
CA THR A 481 -21.90 5.38 3.30
C THR A 481 -21.60 6.66 4.08
N VAL A 482 -20.53 7.37 3.73
CA VAL A 482 -20.06 8.65 4.33
C VAL A 482 -21.12 9.75 4.36
N ASP A 483 -22.02 9.75 3.36
CA ASP A 483 -23.09 10.75 3.19
C ASP A 483 -24.44 10.30 3.79
N LEU A 484 -24.51 9.17 4.50
CA LEU A 484 -25.71 8.76 5.23
C LEU A 484 -25.89 9.56 6.53
N GLU A 485 -27.13 9.97 6.81
CA GLU A 485 -27.53 10.67 8.04
C GLU A 485 -27.34 9.81 9.30
N GLN A 486 -27.48 8.49 9.16
CA GLN A 486 -27.27 7.50 10.21
C GLN A 486 -25.85 6.94 10.14
N GLU A 487 -25.22 6.70 11.29
CA GLU A 487 -23.89 6.08 11.31
C GLU A 487 -23.96 4.61 10.91
N TYR A 488 -23.58 4.32 9.66
CA TYR A 488 -23.66 3.01 9.03
C TYR A 488 -22.98 1.90 9.86
N TRP A 489 -21.79 2.20 10.40
CA TRP A 489 -21.02 1.25 11.20
C TRP A 489 -21.75 0.85 12.48
N GLU A 490 -22.31 1.81 13.22
CA GLU A 490 -23.12 1.54 14.43
C GLU A 490 -24.48 0.92 14.11
N THR A 491 -25.06 1.24 12.94
CA THR A 491 -26.42 0.80 12.56
C THR A 491 -26.43 -0.62 11.99
N TYR A 492 -25.41 -1.02 11.21
CA TYR A 492 -25.43 -2.27 10.44
C TYR A 492 -24.28 -3.23 10.78
N ILE A 493 -23.08 -2.74 11.13
CA ILE A 493 -21.89 -3.59 11.29
C ILE A 493 -21.61 -3.94 12.76
N ASN A 494 -21.60 -2.96 13.65
CA ASN A 494 -21.28 -3.12 15.07
C ASN A 494 -22.39 -3.76 15.95
N PRO A 495 -23.69 -3.82 15.58
CA PRO A 495 -24.69 -4.51 16.41
C PRO A 495 -24.37 -5.99 16.61
N GLY A 496 -24.54 -6.49 17.85
CA GLY A 496 -24.14 -7.86 18.19
C GLY A 496 -22.62 -8.08 18.15
N SER A 497 -21.85 -7.03 18.49
CA SER A 497 -20.40 -7.12 18.71
C SER A 497 -20.00 -6.55 20.07
N ARG A 498 -18.78 -6.91 20.52
CA ARG A 498 -18.10 -6.36 21.70
C ARG A 498 -16.65 -5.99 21.37
N ARG A 499 -16.09 -5.07 22.16
CA ARG A 499 -14.67 -4.73 22.15
C ARG A 499 -13.86 -5.69 23.04
N ASP A 500 -12.64 -5.98 22.61
CA ASP A 500 -11.60 -6.67 23.41
C ASP A 500 -10.24 -6.03 23.07
N GLY A 501 -9.90 -4.95 23.77
CA GLY A 501 -8.86 -4.02 23.34
C GLY A 501 -9.13 -3.46 21.93
N LEU A 502 -8.13 -3.48 21.06
CA LEU A 502 -8.25 -3.11 19.65
C LEU A 502 -9.00 -4.14 18.79
N THR A 503 -9.37 -5.30 19.35
CA THR A 503 -10.17 -6.32 18.66
C THR A 503 -11.66 -5.98 18.78
N ARG A 504 -12.45 -6.38 17.77
CA ARG A 504 -13.92 -6.37 17.80
C ARG A 504 -14.40 -7.79 17.47
N LEU A 505 -15.32 -8.32 18.28
CA LEU A 505 -15.80 -9.70 18.21
C LEU A 505 -17.32 -9.70 18.08
N TRP A 506 -17.87 -10.39 17.08
CA TRP A 506 -19.31 -10.56 16.86
C TRP A 506 -19.83 -11.87 17.43
N ASP A 507 -21.07 -11.89 17.91
CA ASP A 507 -21.68 -13.09 18.47
C ASP A 507 -22.08 -14.14 17.41
N GLN A 508 -21.99 -13.80 16.13
CA GLN A 508 -22.40 -14.64 15.00
C GLN A 508 -21.41 -14.59 13.82
N ALA A 509 -20.10 -14.56 14.08
CA ALA A 509 -19.10 -14.63 13.01
C ALA A 509 -18.76 -16.09 12.61
N PRO A 510 -18.45 -16.38 11.32
CA PRO A 510 -18.49 -15.47 10.18
C PRO A 510 -19.93 -15.10 9.77
N ALA A 511 -20.14 -13.86 9.34
CA ALA A 511 -21.41 -13.39 8.77
C ALA A 511 -21.25 -12.18 7.86
N LEU A 512 -22.12 -12.06 6.85
CA LEU A 512 -22.30 -10.79 6.13
C LEU A 512 -23.12 -9.81 6.98
N LYS A 513 -22.64 -8.57 7.07
CA LYS A 513 -23.29 -7.45 7.76
C LYS A 513 -23.27 -6.20 6.89
N GLY A 514 -24.31 -5.38 6.96
CA GLY A 514 -24.45 -4.19 6.14
C GLY A 514 -25.91 -3.85 5.84
N ASP A 515 -26.12 -2.94 4.89
CA ASP A 515 -27.44 -2.57 4.37
C ASP A 515 -27.75 -3.29 3.05
N GLU A 516 -28.75 -2.83 2.30
CA GLU A 516 -29.17 -3.42 1.02
C GLU A 516 -28.17 -3.18 -0.13
N THR A 517 -27.30 -2.17 0.00
CA THR A 517 -26.34 -1.72 -1.03
C THR A 517 -24.90 -2.08 -0.70
N THR A 518 -24.55 -2.26 0.58
CA THR A 518 -23.16 -2.34 1.03
C THR A 518 -23.09 -3.38 2.14
N LYS A 519 -22.29 -4.44 1.95
CA LYS A 519 -22.11 -5.52 2.93
C LYS A 519 -20.65 -5.97 3.06
N ILE A 520 -20.30 -6.37 4.28
CA ILE A 520 -18.96 -6.79 4.67
C ILE A 520 -19.07 -8.13 5.42
N LEU A 521 -18.24 -9.10 5.05
CA LEU A 521 -18.06 -10.35 5.77
C LEU A 521 -17.21 -10.08 7.03
N VAL A 522 -17.86 -10.08 8.20
CA VAL A 522 -17.19 -9.96 9.51
C VAL A 522 -16.73 -11.33 9.99
N VAL A 523 -15.59 -11.36 10.66
CA VAL A 523 -14.91 -12.57 11.14
C VAL A 523 -14.38 -12.35 12.56
N ASN A 524 -14.48 -13.36 13.42
CA ASN A 524 -13.87 -13.32 14.75
C ASN A 524 -12.41 -13.75 14.66
N THR A 525 -11.54 -12.77 14.48
CA THR A 525 -10.08 -12.96 14.49
C THR A 525 -9.53 -12.62 15.88
N GLY A 526 -8.36 -13.16 16.23
CA GLY A 526 -7.61 -12.72 17.42
C GLY A 526 -6.75 -11.47 17.15
N GLY A 527 -7.15 -10.61 16.21
CA GLY A 527 -6.32 -9.54 15.67
C GLY A 527 -6.99 -8.16 15.60
N PHE A 528 -6.15 -7.16 15.30
CA PHE A 528 -6.48 -5.73 15.29
C PHE A 528 -7.67 -5.41 14.37
N SER A 529 -8.63 -4.64 14.89
CA SER A 529 -9.96 -4.48 14.29
C SER A 529 -10.57 -3.14 14.75
N ASN A 530 -10.05 -2.02 14.25
CA ASN A 530 -10.33 -0.70 14.83
C ASN A 530 -10.92 0.34 13.86
N MET A 531 -12.17 0.14 13.42
CA MET A 531 -12.94 1.15 12.67
C MET A 531 -13.19 2.44 13.46
N ASP A 532 -13.17 2.40 14.79
CA ASP A 532 -13.22 3.58 15.66
C ASP A 532 -12.02 4.53 15.42
N SER A 533 -10.96 4.00 14.78
CA SER A 533 -9.73 4.68 14.34
C SER A 533 -9.49 4.60 12.83
N TYR A 534 -10.51 4.25 12.04
CA TYR A 534 -10.43 4.31 10.58
C TYR A 534 -11.15 5.58 10.11
N PRO A 535 -10.54 6.43 9.27
CA PRO A 535 -11.18 7.62 8.73
C PRO A 535 -12.26 7.27 7.71
#